data_AF-A0A947WFR2-F1
#
_entry.id   AF-A0A947WFR2-F1
#
_cell.length_a   1.000
_cell.length_b   1.000
_cell.length_c   1.000
_cell.angle_alpha   90.00
_cell.angle_beta   90.00
_cell.angle_gamma   90.00
#
_symmetry.space_group_name_H-M   'P 1'
#
loop_
_entity.id
_entity.type
_entity.pdbx_description
1 polymer ?
#
loop_
_entity_poly.entity_id
_entity_poly.type
_entity_poly.pdbx_seq_one_letter_code
_entity_poly.pdbx_strand_id
1 'polypeptide(L)'
;FVTYTCDGVFHAILRRQPARDHEPGAVYQIRHWDGAVHGEIPQVDHTYAYVNLMNEHQVAIGETTFDGRLELQNQDAMLHYWTLMQLALQRARTAREAVEVITLLAEEYGYRSTGESFSICDPREVWLLEMIGCGAGEIGAVWVARRLPDGTVSAHANMARIGAFPTDDKNTLYSDNVFEVAIRNGWYDPDAGAPFNFRDVYDPAAPRKKRYTATRVWSLLRRAAPSLELSPDFHRGVPGTVDYPLWVEPDEKITLADVRDLMRDHYEGTDFDMSVGVDAGPFGNPNRWRPMGWEQDGASCTWERPISTQQTGYSMIAQCRRGLPDMIGGCLWYGVDDTYTTVWIPLYAGVAGIPASFATGSLDAFSWDSAWWIFNLVANYACLKYDYMIEDIRAVQRELEDGLDAMRPAVEQTALRLHAEDPASAAAYLTTYAVSTGERVFARWRALAGELITRYNDGYVRTDGHAEEVGYPEAWRRDVLRLRPEQFRLPAEQPDSLQTDLPY
;
A
#
# COMPACT_ATOMS: atom_id res chain seq x y z
N PHE A 1 -12.18 6.23 4.44
CA PHE A 1 -10.82 6.16 3.88
C PHE A 1 -10.62 4.80 3.26
N VAL A 2 -9.82 4.70 2.20
CA VAL A 2 -9.23 3.45 1.70
C VAL A 2 -7.75 3.71 1.45
N THR A 3 -6.88 2.77 1.83
CA THR A 3 -5.43 2.88 1.61
C THR A 3 -4.93 1.73 0.75
N TYR A 4 -3.79 1.94 0.11
CA TYR A 4 -3.16 0.92 -0.73
C TYR A 4 -1.66 1.19 -0.88
N THR A 5 -0.85 0.13 -0.79
CA THR A 5 0.58 0.11 -1.11
C THR A 5 0.79 -0.80 -2.32
N CYS A 6 1.17 -0.20 -3.44
CA CYS A 6 1.46 -0.93 -4.67
C CYS A 6 2.92 -1.40 -4.62
N ASP A 7 3.14 -2.59 -4.06
CA ASP A 7 4.47 -3.14 -3.84
C ASP A 7 4.92 -4.00 -5.03
N GLY A 8 6.08 -3.70 -5.60
CA GLY A 8 6.60 -4.46 -6.73
C GLY A 8 7.87 -3.86 -7.33
N VAL A 9 8.37 -4.50 -8.38
CA VAL A 9 9.59 -4.06 -9.10
C VAL A 9 9.16 -3.28 -10.35
N PHE A 10 8.62 -2.08 -10.14
CA PHE A 10 8.25 -1.18 -11.22
C PHE A 10 8.45 0.28 -10.80
N HIS A 11 8.63 1.17 -11.79
CA HIS A 11 8.68 2.61 -11.55
C HIS A 11 7.26 3.16 -11.52
N ALA A 12 6.87 3.80 -10.41
CA ALA A 12 5.54 4.36 -10.28
C ALA A 12 5.40 5.66 -11.07
N ILE A 13 4.44 5.67 -11.99
CA ILE A 13 4.11 6.85 -12.79
C ILE A 13 2.70 7.29 -12.41
N LEU A 14 2.59 8.46 -11.79
CA LEU A 14 1.30 9.08 -11.51
C LEU A 14 0.59 9.40 -12.83
N ARG A 15 -0.69 9.01 -12.95
CA ARG A 15 -1.48 9.18 -14.17
C ARG A 15 -2.78 9.91 -13.89
N ARG A 16 -3.26 10.61 -14.90
CA ARG A 16 -4.61 11.20 -14.95
C ARG A 16 -5.23 10.89 -16.30
N GLN A 17 -6.48 10.45 -16.28
CA GLN A 17 -7.30 10.27 -17.47
C GLN A 17 -8.44 11.31 -17.45
N PRO A 18 -8.61 12.14 -18.50
CA PRO A 18 -9.78 13.01 -18.61
C PRO A 18 -11.06 12.23 -18.91
N ALA A 19 -12.20 12.80 -18.52
CA ALA A 19 -13.50 12.36 -18.97
C ALA A 19 -13.61 12.51 -20.50
N ARG A 20 -14.40 11.64 -21.12
CA ARG A 20 -14.50 11.59 -22.59
C ARG A 20 -15.83 10.98 -23.03
N ASP A 21 -16.43 11.61 -24.04
CA ASP A 21 -17.52 11.04 -24.83
C ASP A 21 -16.96 10.17 -25.96
N HIS A 22 -17.67 9.08 -26.25
CA HIS A 22 -17.31 8.11 -27.28
C HIS A 22 -18.42 7.99 -28.31
N GLU A 23 -18.04 7.75 -29.56
CA GLU A 23 -19.01 7.55 -30.64
C GLU A 23 -19.81 6.24 -30.44
N PRO A 24 -21.08 6.18 -30.89
CA PRO A 24 -21.87 4.97 -30.82
C PRO A 24 -21.17 3.76 -31.47
N GLY A 25 -21.11 2.65 -30.75
CA GLY A 25 -20.45 1.42 -31.21
C GLY A 25 -18.92 1.43 -31.08
N ALA A 26 -18.33 2.42 -30.41
CA ALA A 26 -16.91 2.39 -30.05
C ALA A 26 -16.56 1.17 -29.18
N VAL A 27 -15.29 0.76 -29.25
CA VAL A 27 -14.75 -0.35 -28.47
C VAL A 27 -13.58 0.10 -27.61
N TYR A 28 -13.40 -0.53 -26.46
CA TYR A 28 -12.21 -0.40 -25.64
C TYR A 28 -11.27 -1.58 -25.89
N GLN A 29 -10.04 -1.29 -26.29
CA GLN A 29 -9.02 -2.31 -26.56
C GLN A 29 -8.32 -2.73 -25.27
N ILE A 30 -8.44 -4.01 -24.94
CA ILE A 30 -7.73 -4.65 -23.83
C ILE A 30 -6.31 -4.94 -24.29
N ARG A 31 -5.33 -4.50 -23.51
CA ARG A 31 -3.90 -4.62 -23.83
C ARG A 31 -3.13 -5.31 -22.73
N HIS A 32 -2.14 -6.09 -23.13
CA HIS A 32 -1.10 -6.63 -22.24
C HIS A 32 -0.16 -5.51 -21.77
N TRP A 33 0.71 -5.84 -20.81
CA TRP A 33 1.70 -4.92 -20.28
C TRP A 33 2.68 -4.40 -21.34
N ASP A 34 3.00 -5.22 -22.35
CA ASP A 34 3.83 -4.85 -23.50
C ASP A 34 3.10 -3.98 -24.55
N GLY A 35 1.81 -3.70 -24.33
CA GLY A 35 0.95 -2.91 -25.21
C GLY A 35 0.24 -3.70 -26.31
N ALA A 36 0.50 -5.00 -26.44
CA ALA A 36 -0.17 -5.85 -27.43
C ALA A 36 -1.68 -5.96 -27.15
N VAL A 37 -2.51 -5.82 -28.19
CA VAL A 37 -3.97 -5.97 -28.07
C VAL A 37 -4.30 -7.45 -27.88
N HIS A 38 -5.12 -7.75 -26.87
CA HIS A 38 -5.52 -9.12 -26.52
C HIS A 38 -7.03 -9.33 -26.56
N GLY A 39 -7.82 -8.27 -26.69
CA GLY A 39 -9.25 -8.36 -26.89
C GLY A 39 -9.92 -6.99 -26.89
N GLU A 40 -11.23 -6.97 -27.05
CA GLU A 40 -12.02 -5.75 -27.13
C GLU A 40 -13.35 -5.93 -26.39
N ILE A 41 -13.82 -4.87 -25.74
CA ILE A 41 -15.15 -4.82 -25.12
C ILE A 41 -15.90 -3.59 -25.65
N PRO A 42 -17.25 -3.58 -25.62
CA PRO A 42 -18.02 -2.38 -25.90
C PRO A 42 -17.59 -1.21 -25.02
N GLN A 43 -17.44 -0.04 -25.64
CA GLN A 43 -17.21 1.21 -24.92
C GLN A 43 -18.54 1.80 -24.45
N VAL A 44 -18.52 2.48 -23.32
CA VAL A 44 -19.66 3.27 -22.82
C VAL A 44 -19.68 4.65 -23.49
N ASP A 45 -20.87 5.24 -23.64
CA ASP A 45 -21.02 6.56 -24.29
C ASP A 45 -20.18 7.65 -23.61
N HIS A 46 -20.00 7.57 -22.30
CA HIS A 46 -19.22 8.52 -21.52
C HIS A 46 -18.36 7.80 -20.48
N THR A 47 -17.06 8.12 -20.44
CA THR A 47 -16.14 7.69 -19.39
C THR A 47 -15.79 8.84 -18.47
N TYR A 48 -15.76 8.59 -17.16
CA TYR A 48 -15.39 9.56 -16.14
C TYR A 48 -13.89 9.85 -16.09
N ALA A 49 -13.56 11.05 -15.64
CA ALA A 49 -12.20 11.44 -15.31
C ALA A 49 -11.73 10.73 -14.04
N TYR A 50 -10.44 10.40 -13.99
CA TYR A 50 -9.81 9.91 -12.76
C TYR A 50 -8.36 10.36 -12.64
N VAL A 51 -7.91 10.53 -11.39
CA VAL A 51 -6.51 10.73 -11.01
C VAL A 51 -6.05 9.49 -10.26
N ASN A 52 -5.08 8.79 -10.84
CA ASN A 52 -4.60 7.48 -10.39
C ASN A 52 -5.73 6.48 -10.10
N LEU A 53 -6.10 6.31 -8.83
CA LEU A 53 -7.08 5.32 -8.36
C LEU A 53 -8.31 5.96 -7.71
N MET A 54 -8.61 7.23 -8.03
CA MET A 54 -9.83 7.92 -7.64
C MET A 54 -10.46 8.66 -8.83
N ASN A 55 -11.76 8.49 -9.03
CA ASN A 55 -12.49 9.19 -10.09
C ASN A 55 -13.17 10.48 -9.62
N GLU A 56 -13.73 11.24 -10.56
CA GLU A 56 -14.38 12.53 -10.31
C GLU A 56 -15.64 12.45 -9.42
N HIS A 57 -16.16 11.25 -9.16
CA HIS A 57 -17.27 10.97 -8.24
C HIS A 57 -16.81 10.49 -6.86
N GLN A 58 -15.51 10.64 -6.56
CA GLN A 58 -14.87 10.16 -5.33
C GLN A 58 -14.92 8.63 -5.16
N VAL A 59 -15.18 7.87 -6.23
CA VAL A 59 -14.99 6.42 -6.19
C VAL A 59 -13.49 6.15 -6.21
N ALA A 60 -13.00 5.39 -5.24
CA ALA A 60 -11.60 4.99 -5.16
C ALA A 60 -11.44 3.50 -4.93
N ILE A 61 -10.37 2.91 -5.47
CA ILE A 61 -10.15 1.46 -5.47
C ILE A 61 -8.70 1.13 -5.13
N GLY A 62 -8.47 0.38 -4.06
CA GLY A 62 -7.21 -0.30 -3.78
C GLY A 62 -7.34 -1.81 -3.95
N GLU A 63 -6.23 -2.54 -4.06
CA GLU A 63 -6.24 -4.01 -4.16
C GLU A 63 -5.18 -4.70 -3.31
N THR A 64 -5.30 -6.02 -3.14
CA THR A 64 -4.17 -6.88 -2.79
C THR A 64 -4.35 -8.28 -3.38
N THR A 65 -3.32 -8.76 -4.06
CA THR A 65 -3.28 -10.14 -4.58
C THR A 65 -3.18 -11.15 -3.44
N PHE A 66 -4.16 -12.05 -3.35
CA PHE A 66 -4.12 -13.21 -2.45
C PHE A 66 -3.71 -14.50 -3.15
N ASP A 67 -3.54 -14.53 -4.46
CA ASP A 67 -3.25 -15.70 -5.28
C ASP A 67 -4.36 -16.77 -5.29
N GLY A 68 -4.65 -17.34 -4.12
CA GLY A 68 -5.61 -18.41 -3.92
C GLY A 68 -5.17 -19.73 -4.55
N ARG A 69 -6.13 -20.48 -5.05
CA ARG A 69 -5.93 -21.71 -5.82
C ARG A 69 -5.41 -21.40 -7.21
N LEU A 70 -4.14 -21.69 -7.47
CA LEU A 70 -3.49 -21.42 -8.75
C LEU A 70 -4.13 -22.19 -9.92
N GLU A 71 -4.75 -23.33 -9.64
CA GLU A 71 -5.53 -24.10 -10.63
C GLU A 71 -6.77 -23.33 -11.15
N LEU A 72 -7.21 -22.28 -10.47
CA LEU A 72 -8.31 -21.42 -10.90
C LEU A 72 -7.86 -20.24 -11.77
N GLN A 73 -6.55 -20.00 -11.92
CA GLN A 73 -6.05 -18.95 -12.80
C GLN A 73 -6.36 -19.31 -14.27
N ASN A 74 -6.99 -18.38 -15.00
CA ASN A 74 -7.27 -18.54 -16.42
C ASN A 74 -6.43 -17.58 -17.27
N GLN A 75 -5.25 -18.01 -17.70
CA GLN A 75 -4.38 -17.22 -18.58
C GLN A 75 -4.89 -17.10 -20.04
N ASP A 76 -6.08 -17.60 -20.37
CA ASP A 76 -6.72 -17.36 -21.65
C ASP A 76 -7.88 -16.35 -21.56
N ALA A 77 -8.28 -15.99 -20.34
CA ALA A 77 -9.30 -14.96 -20.12
C ALA A 77 -8.79 -13.55 -20.45
N MET A 78 -9.72 -12.66 -20.77
CA MET A 78 -9.40 -11.36 -21.34
C MET A 78 -8.98 -10.33 -20.29
N LEU A 79 -9.69 -10.25 -19.15
CA LEU A 79 -9.57 -9.11 -18.24
C LEU A 79 -8.65 -9.39 -17.06
N HIS A 80 -7.62 -8.55 -16.91
CA HIS A 80 -6.78 -8.52 -15.72
C HIS A 80 -7.37 -7.58 -14.65
N TYR A 81 -7.04 -7.79 -13.38
CA TYR A 81 -7.57 -6.99 -12.27
C TYR A 81 -7.33 -5.47 -12.43
N TRP A 82 -6.16 -5.05 -12.90
CA TRP A 82 -5.85 -3.62 -13.07
C TRP A 82 -6.71 -2.99 -14.17
N THR A 83 -7.09 -3.76 -15.19
CA THR A 83 -7.98 -3.31 -16.26
C THR A 83 -9.40 -3.17 -15.72
N LEU A 84 -9.84 -4.13 -14.89
CA LEU A 84 -11.15 -4.04 -14.21
C LEU A 84 -11.23 -2.80 -13.30
N MET A 85 -10.19 -2.52 -12.51
CA MET A 85 -10.13 -1.30 -11.69
C MET A 85 -10.22 -0.03 -12.53
N GLN A 86 -9.48 0.05 -13.65
CA GLN A 86 -9.53 1.21 -14.54
C GLN A 86 -10.90 1.39 -15.16
N LEU A 87 -11.51 0.32 -15.66
CA LEU A 87 -12.85 0.35 -16.25
C LEU A 87 -13.91 0.74 -15.21
N ALA A 88 -13.78 0.26 -13.97
CA ALA A 88 -14.66 0.66 -12.87
C ALA A 88 -14.57 2.16 -12.57
N LEU A 89 -13.35 2.71 -12.46
CA LEU A 89 -13.15 4.16 -12.27
C LEU A 89 -13.72 4.98 -13.42
N GLN A 90 -13.67 4.46 -14.66
CA GLN A 90 -14.22 5.12 -15.83
C GLN A 90 -15.74 5.02 -15.94
N ARG A 91 -16.39 4.05 -15.28
CA ARG A 91 -17.80 3.70 -15.54
C ARG A 91 -18.72 3.82 -14.33
N ALA A 92 -18.18 3.91 -13.11
CA ALA A 92 -18.98 3.95 -11.87
C ALA A 92 -19.01 5.33 -11.20
N ARG A 93 -20.15 5.67 -10.60
CA ARG A 93 -20.35 6.87 -9.75
C ARG A 93 -20.40 6.55 -8.26
N THR A 94 -20.57 5.27 -7.91
CA THR A 94 -20.61 4.78 -6.53
C THR A 94 -19.73 3.56 -6.35
N ALA A 95 -19.37 3.24 -5.11
CA ALA A 95 -18.61 2.05 -4.77
C ALA A 95 -19.35 0.76 -5.17
N ARG A 96 -20.67 0.73 -4.98
CA ARG A 96 -21.51 -0.39 -5.41
C ARG A 96 -21.55 -0.56 -6.93
N GLU A 97 -21.70 0.54 -7.68
CA GLU A 97 -21.60 0.49 -9.14
C GLU A 97 -20.21 0.01 -9.59
N ALA A 98 -19.14 0.36 -8.86
CA ALA A 98 -17.81 -0.13 -9.18
C ALA A 98 -17.67 -1.63 -8.92
N VAL A 99 -18.25 -2.18 -7.84
CA VAL A 99 -18.36 -3.63 -7.65
C VAL A 99 -19.08 -4.27 -8.84
N GLU A 100 -20.25 -3.74 -9.22
CA GLU A 100 -21.06 -4.26 -10.34
C GLU A 100 -20.31 -4.22 -11.67
N VAL A 101 -19.60 -3.13 -11.99
CA VAL A 101 -18.78 -3.02 -13.22
C VAL A 101 -17.67 -4.08 -13.21
N ILE A 102 -16.97 -4.26 -12.10
CA ILE A 102 -15.88 -5.23 -12.00
C ILE A 102 -16.42 -6.64 -12.19
N THR A 103 -17.49 -7.00 -11.48
CA THR A 103 -18.02 -8.37 -11.47
C THR A 103 -18.69 -8.72 -12.79
N LEU A 104 -19.53 -7.86 -13.34
CA LEU A 104 -20.22 -8.13 -14.62
C LEU A 104 -19.24 -8.27 -15.79
N LEU A 105 -18.21 -7.42 -15.84
CA LEU A 105 -17.18 -7.54 -16.86
C LEU A 105 -16.37 -8.84 -16.71
N ALA A 106 -15.99 -9.19 -15.47
CA ALA A 106 -15.28 -10.44 -15.20
C ALA A 106 -16.12 -11.68 -15.55
N GLU A 107 -17.43 -11.64 -15.31
CA GLU A 107 -18.38 -12.70 -15.67
C GLU A 107 -18.55 -12.84 -17.18
N GLU A 108 -18.73 -11.73 -17.89
CA GLU A 108 -19.01 -11.73 -19.33
C GLU A 108 -17.77 -12.03 -20.17
N TYR A 109 -16.63 -11.47 -19.78
CA TYR A 109 -15.40 -11.46 -20.60
C TYR A 109 -14.25 -12.27 -20.01
N GLY A 110 -14.43 -12.79 -18.79
CA GLY A 110 -13.49 -13.66 -18.11
C GLY A 110 -12.41 -12.93 -17.32
N TYR A 111 -12.07 -13.51 -16.17
CA TYR A 111 -11.04 -13.02 -15.28
C TYR A 111 -9.73 -13.80 -15.41
N ARG A 112 -8.64 -13.06 -15.69
CA ARG A 112 -7.34 -13.62 -16.06
C ARG A 112 -6.39 -13.85 -14.90
N SER A 113 -6.50 -13.04 -13.86
CA SER A 113 -5.48 -12.99 -12.82
C SER A 113 -5.64 -14.12 -11.79
N THR A 114 -4.71 -14.16 -10.84
CA THR A 114 -4.89 -14.95 -9.62
C THR A 114 -5.89 -14.24 -8.68
N GLY A 115 -6.13 -14.79 -7.50
CA GLY A 115 -7.07 -14.22 -6.54
C GLY A 115 -6.70 -12.80 -6.09
N GLU A 116 -7.69 -11.90 -6.07
CA GLU A 116 -7.55 -10.49 -5.73
C GLU A 116 -8.60 -10.02 -4.72
N SER A 117 -8.18 -9.22 -3.74
CA SER A 117 -9.08 -8.48 -2.86
C SER A 117 -9.11 -7.01 -3.28
N PHE A 118 -10.28 -6.44 -3.52
CA PHE A 118 -10.48 -5.02 -3.82
C PHE A 118 -11.13 -4.32 -2.63
N SER A 119 -10.56 -3.18 -2.23
CA SER A 119 -11.17 -2.24 -1.29
C SER A 119 -11.69 -1.05 -2.08
N ILE A 120 -13.01 -0.93 -2.18
CA ILE A 120 -13.69 0.04 -3.04
C ILE A 120 -14.47 0.99 -2.14
N CYS A 121 -14.28 2.30 -2.26
CA CYS A 121 -15.04 3.26 -1.47
C CYS A 121 -15.59 4.43 -2.28
N ASP A 122 -16.63 5.04 -1.74
CA ASP A 122 -17.16 6.33 -2.13
C ASP A 122 -17.49 7.15 -0.87
N PRO A 123 -18.14 8.32 -0.95
CA PRO A 123 -18.44 9.15 0.23
C PRO A 123 -19.42 8.52 1.23
N ARG A 124 -20.06 7.39 0.92
CA ARG A 124 -21.17 6.79 1.68
C ARG A 124 -20.86 5.38 2.15
N GLU A 125 -20.02 4.64 1.45
CA GLU A 125 -19.77 3.24 1.77
C GLU A 125 -18.42 2.73 1.31
N VAL A 126 -18.03 1.59 1.88
CA VAL A 126 -16.84 0.83 1.52
C VAL A 126 -17.27 -0.62 1.27
N TRP A 127 -16.80 -1.21 0.18
CA TRP A 127 -17.01 -2.60 -0.19
C TRP A 127 -15.67 -3.33 -0.23
N LEU A 128 -15.68 -4.55 0.31
CA LEU A 128 -14.58 -5.51 0.26
C LEU A 128 -14.99 -6.58 -0.74
N LEU A 129 -14.32 -6.69 -1.88
CA LEU A 129 -14.61 -7.67 -2.93
C LEU A 129 -13.44 -8.64 -3.04
N GLU A 130 -13.68 -9.94 -2.91
CA GLU A 130 -12.69 -10.99 -3.17
C GLU A 130 -13.09 -11.77 -4.41
N MET A 131 -12.18 -11.89 -5.37
CA MET A 131 -12.43 -12.47 -6.69
C MET A 131 -11.29 -13.41 -7.08
N ILE A 132 -11.63 -14.55 -7.70
CA ILE A 132 -10.69 -15.49 -8.30
C ILE A 132 -11.26 -16.04 -9.62
N GLY A 133 -10.41 -16.56 -10.49
CA GLY A 133 -10.86 -17.16 -11.76
C GLY A 133 -11.67 -18.44 -11.56
N CYS A 134 -12.21 -18.97 -12.66
CA CYS A 134 -12.96 -20.24 -12.67
C CYS A 134 -12.10 -21.46 -13.07
N GLY A 135 -10.83 -21.24 -13.43
CA GLY A 135 -9.94 -22.25 -14.02
C GLY A 135 -9.81 -22.15 -15.54
N ALA A 136 -8.83 -22.88 -16.08
CA ALA A 136 -8.54 -22.88 -17.50
C ALA A 136 -9.74 -23.34 -18.34
N GLY A 137 -10.03 -22.61 -19.42
CA GLY A 137 -11.13 -22.92 -20.34
C GLY A 137 -12.52 -22.44 -19.88
N GLU A 138 -12.63 -21.81 -18.71
CA GLU A 138 -13.90 -21.26 -18.22
C GLU A 138 -13.87 -19.73 -18.19
N ILE A 139 -14.83 -19.11 -18.89
CA ILE A 139 -15.07 -17.68 -18.85
C ILE A 139 -15.90 -17.36 -17.61
N GLY A 140 -15.42 -16.40 -16.82
CA GLY A 140 -16.10 -15.88 -15.65
C GLY A 140 -15.11 -15.61 -14.51
N ALA A 141 -15.69 -15.38 -13.32
CA ALA A 141 -14.98 -15.33 -12.06
C ALA A 141 -15.86 -15.91 -10.94
N VAL A 142 -15.23 -16.33 -9.86
CA VAL A 142 -15.88 -16.61 -8.59
C VAL A 142 -15.59 -15.45 -7.64
N TRP A 143 -16.62 -14.88 -7.03
CA TRP A 143 -16.42 -13.72 -6.16
C TRP A 143 -17.43 -13.60 -5.04
N VAL A 144 -17.04 -12.89 -3.98
CA VAL A 144 -17.90 -12.46 -2.87
C VAL A 144 -17.54 -11.02 -2.49
N ALA A 145 -18.54 -10.20 -2.19
CA ALA A 145 -18.37 -8.83 -1.74
C ALA A 145 -19.17 -8.54 -0.47
N ARG A 146 -18.56 -7.79 0.45
CA ARG A 146 -19.13 -7.39 1.75
C ARG A 146 -19.05 -5.89 1.90
N ARG A 147 -20.18 -5.22 2.19
CA ARG A 147 -20.17 -3.81 2.62
C ARG A 147 -19.60 -3.74 4.03
N LEU A 148 -18.55 -2.95 4.21
CA LEU A 148 -17.97 -2.68 5.53
C LEU A 148 -18.99 -1.89 6.37
N PRO A 149 -19.31 -2.31 7.59
CA PRO A 149 -20.20 -1.56 8.46
C PRO A 149 -19.65 -0.16 8.78
N ASP A 150 -20.52 0.84 8.78
CA ASP A 150 -20.17 2.21 9.16
C ASP A 150 -19.53 2.22 10.57
N GLY A 151 -18.46 3.00 10.72
CA GLY A 151 -17.74 3.11 12.00
C GLY A 151 -16.71 2.01 12.26
N THR A 152 -16.55 1.03 11.36
CA THR A 152 -15.56 -0.04 11.51
C THR A 152 -14.34 0.15 10.61
N VAL A 153 -13.25 -0.55 10.93
CA VAL A 153 -12.02 -0.65 10.13
C VAL A 153 -11.75 -2.10 9.77
N SER A 154 -11.26 -2.33 8.56
CA SER A 154 -10.81 -3.63 8.05
C SER A 154 -9.39 -3.49 7.51
N ALA A 155 -8.64 -4.59 7.52
CA ALA A 155 -7.33 -4.67 6.90
C ALA A 155 -7.25 -5.89 5.98
N HIS A 156 -6.70 -5.67 4.79
CA HIS A 156 -6.38 -6.73 3.83
C HIS A 156 -4.86 -6.75 3.61
N ALA A 157 -4.35 -7.96 3.48
CA ALA A 157 -3.01 -8.26 3.03
C ALA A 157 -3.15 -9.33 1.94
N ASN A 158 -2.04 -9.92 1.50
CA ASN A 158 -2.02 -10.89 0.39
C ASN A 158 -2.64 -12.27 0.73
N MET A 159 -3.81 -12.29 1.36
CA MET A 159 -4.61 -13.44 1.75
C MET A 159 -6.07 -13.01 1.83
N ALA A 160 -6.98 -13.84 1.31
CA ALA A 160 -8.41 -13.63 1.47
C ALA A 160 -8.80 -13.57 2.96
N ARG A 161 -9.90 -12.91 3.24
CA ARG A 161 -10.38 -12.52 4.56
C ARG A 161 -11.86 -12.79 4.73
N ILE A 162 -12.65 -12.74 3.66
CA ILE A 162 -14.09 -13.05 3.74
C ILE A 162 -14.24 -14.55 4.01
N GLY A 163 -14.69 -14.86 5.24
CA GLY A 163 -14.92 -16.22 5.70
C GLY A 163 -16.31 -16.73 5.34
N ALA A 164 -17.03 -17.23 6.33
CA ALA A 164 -18.45 -17.51 6.19
C ALA A 164 -19.26 -16.20 6.05
N PHE A 165 -20.27 -16.22 5.19
CA PHE A 165 -21.11 -15.06 4.90
C PHE A 165 -22.60 -15.43 4.79
N PRO A 166 -23.54 -14.59 5.27
CA PRO A 166 -24.96 -14.72 4.98
C PRO A 166 -25.26 -14.58 3.49
N THR A 167 -26.12 -15.45 2.98
CA THR A 167 -26.61 -15.41 1.59
C THR A 167 -27.87 -14.57 1.42
N ASP A 168 -28.60 -14.30 2.51
CA ASP A 168 -29.79 -13.43 2.53
C ASP A 168 -29.49 -12.13 3.29
N ASP A 169 -28.56 -11.33 2.75
CA ASP A 169 -28.15 -10.05 3.33
C ASP A 169 -27.81 -9.04 2.23
N LYS A 170 -28.44 -7.85 2.27
CA LYS A 170 -28.25 -6.79 1.26
C LYS A 170 -26.83 -6.22 1.21
N ASN A 171 -26.04 -6.42 2.28
CA ASN A 171 -24.65 -6.00 2.39
C ASN A 171 -23.69 -7.11 1.96
N THR A 172 -24.22 -8.17 1.35
CA THR A 172 -23.48 -9.31 0.81
C THR A 172 -23.90 -9.53 -0.63
N LEU A 173 -22.93 -9.54 -1.52
CA LEU A 173 -23.09 -9.87 -2.94
C LEU A 173 -22.13 -11.02 -3.25
N TYR A 174 -22.48 -11.92 -4.15
CA TYR A 174 -21.61 -13.03 -4.54
C TYR A 174 -22.02 -13.56 -5.90
N SER A 175 -21.09 -14.22 -6.59
CA SER A 175 -21.36 -14.85 -7.88
C SER A 175 -22.27 -16.07 -7.73
N ASP A 176 -23.16 -16.29 -8.71
CA ASP A 176 -24.08 -17.44 -8.70
C ASP A 176 -23.35 -18.79 -8.58
N ASN A 177 -22.13 -18.86 -9.11
CA ASN A 177 -21.29 -20.06 -9.13
C ASN A 177 -20.40 -20.24 -7.87
N VAL A 178 -20.48 -19.37 -6.85
CA VAL A 178 -19.57 -19.36 -5.68
C VAL A 178 -19.57 -20.67 -4.89
N PHE A 179 -20.71 -21.37 -4.84
CA PHE A 179 -20.78 -22.69 -4.18
C PHE A 179 -20.49 -23.82 -5.16
N GLU A 180 -21.02 -23.72 -6.39
CA GLU A 180 -20.90 -24.77 -7.42
C GLU A 180 -19.44 -25.08 -7.75
N VAL A 181 -18.61 -24.05 -7.92
CA VAL A 181 -17.19 -24.25 -8.24
C VAL A 181 -16.45 -24.97 -7.11
N ALA A 182 -16.80 -24.71 -5.85
CA ALA A 182 -16.20 -25.42 -4.72
C ALA A 182 -16.68 -26.88 -4.63
N ILE A 183 -17.98 -27.11 -4.85
CA ILE A 183 -18.60 -28.44 -4.78
C ILE A 183 -18.04 -29.36 -5.88
N ARG A 184 -18.02 -28.90 -7.14
CA ARG A 184 -17.54 -29.70 -8.28
C ARG A 184 -16.08 -30.11 -8.16
N ASN A 185 -15.27 -29.30 -7.47
CA ASN A 185 -13.85 -29.58 -7.21
C ASN A 185 -13.62 -30.37 -5.90
N GLY A 186 -14.68 -30.69 -5.15
CA GLY A 186 -14.59 -31.43 -3.89
C GLY A 186 -13.98 -30.63 -2.73
N TRP A 187 -14.00 -29.30 -2.79
CA TRP A 187 -13.47 -28.42 -1.73
C TRP A 187 -14.52 -28.04 -0.69
N TYR A 188 -15.80 -28.25 -1.02
CA TYR A 188 -16.92 -28.02 -0.12
C TYR A 188 -17.96 -29.12 -0.29
N ASP A 189 -18.41 -29.67 0.84
CA ASP A 189 -19.50 -30.62 0.91
C ASP A 189 -20.66 -29.99 1.71
N PRO A 190 -21.80 -29.65 1.07
CA PRO A 190 -22.93 -29.05 1.75
C PRO A 190 -23.56 -30.00 2.78
N ASP A 191 -23.37 -31.32 2.66
CA ASP A 191 -23.94 -32.32 3.56
C ASP A 191 -23.04 -32.61 4.78
N ALA A 192 -21.80 -32.11 4.78
CA ALA A 192 -20.86 -32.28 5.90
C ALA A 192 -21.21 -31.43 7.14
N GLY A 193 -22.18 -30.51 7.02
CA GLY A 193 -22.68 -29.68 8.12
C GLY A 193 -21.77 -28.50 8.53
N ALA A 194 -20.62 -28.32 7.88
CA ALA A 194 -19.78 -27.14 8.06
C ALA A 194 -20.28 -25.99 7.17
N PRO A 195 -20.28 -24.73 7.64
CA PRO A 195 -20.66 -23.59 6.80
C PRO A 195 -19.62 -23.37 5.70
N PHE A 196 -20.09 -22.91 4.54
CA PHE A 196 -19.20 -22.45 3.48
C PHE A 196 -18.35 -21.26 3.96
N ASN A 197 -17.05 -21.28 3.67
CA ASN A 197 -16.10 -20.24 4.03
C ASN A 197 -15.25 -19.90 2.80
N PHE A 198 -15.42 -18.70 2.23
CA PHE A 198 -14.80 -18.35 0.95
C PHE A 198 -13.27 -18.39 1.03
N ARG A 199 -12.68 -17.73 2.03
CA ARG A 199 -11.24 -17.74 2.28
C ARG A 199 -10.69 -19.17 2.38
N ASP A 200 -11.28 -20.01 3.23
CA ASP A 200 -10.72 -21.35 3.46
C ASP A 200 -10.86 -22.27 2.24
N VAL A 201 -11.95 -22.08 1.48
CA VAL A 201 -12.22 -22.83 0.26
C VAL A 201 -11.30 -22.39 -0.89
N TYR A 202 -11.18 -21.09 -1.15
CA TYR A 202 -10.49 -20.55 -2.34
C TYR A 202 -9.07 -20.05 -2.10
N ASP A 203 -8.70 -19.81 -0.84
CA ASP A 203 -7.38 -19.36 -0.44
C ASP A 203 -6.81 -20.11 0.80
N PRO A 204 -6.63 -21.44 0.71
CA PRO A 204 -6.07 -22.21 1.82
C PRO A 204 -4.65 -21.73 2.16
N ALA A 205 -4.46 -21.25 3.40
CA ALA A 205 -3.21 -20.59 3.82
C ALA A 205 -2.28 -21.49 4.65
N ALA A 206 -1.10 -21.79 4.10
CA ALA A 206 0.01 -22.42 4.83
C ALA A 206 0.61 -21.47 5.89
N PRO A 207 1.36 -21.97 6.90
CA PRO A 207 1.90 -21.13 7.98
C PRO A 207 2.73 -19.94 7.51
N ARG A 208 3.56 -20.11 6.46
CA ARG A 208 4.35 -19.02 5.87
C ARG A 208 3.46 -17.90 5.31
N LYS A 209 2.34 -18.26 4.67
CA LYS A 209 1.37 -17.28 4.15
C LYS A 209 0.74 -16.51 5.30
N LYS A 210 0.27 -17.18 6.35
CA LYS A 210 -0.26 -16.53 7.56
C LYS A 210 0.74 -15.53 8.16
N ARG A 211 2.01 -15.90 8.29
CA ARG A 211 3.06 -15.01 8.79
C ARG A 211 3.32 -13.81 7.87
N TYR A 212 3.28 -14.01 6.56
CA TYR A 212 3.48 -12.95 5.56
C TYR A 212 2.30 -11.96 5.47
N THR A 213 1.08 -12.40 5.82
CA THR A 213 -0.16 -11.62 5.61
C THR A 213 -0.82 -11.20 6.90
N ALA A 214 -1.18 -12.16 7.75
CA ALA A 214 -1.99 -11.91 8.94
C ALA A 214 -1.24 -11.11 10.01
N THR A 215 0.09 -11.07 10.00
CA THR A 215 0.89 -10.19 10.90
C THR A 215 0.60 -8.71 10.61
N ARG A 216 0.48 -8.31 9.33
CA ARG A 216 0.11 -6.94 8.93
C ARG A 216 -1.30 -6.58 9.37
N VAL A 217 -2.23 -7.51 9.17
CA VAL A 217 -3.62 -7.34 9.58
C VAL A 217 -3.72 -7.21 11.10
N TRP A 218 -3.05 -8.10 11.84
CA TRP A 218 -2.96 -8.03 13.29
C TRP A 218 -2.41 -6.68 13.77
N SER A 219 -1.32 -6.21 13.18
CA SER A 219 -0.69 -4.95 13.61
C SER A 219 -1.57 -3.73 13.36
N LEU A 220 -2.26 -3.68 12.23
CA LEU A 220 -3.21 -2.61 11.95
C LEU A 220 -4.38 -2.65 12.94
N LEU A 221 -5.00 -3.82 13.14
CA LEU A 221 -6.16 -3.95 14.01
C LEU A 221 -5.84 -3.74 15.49
N ARG A 222 -4.69 -4.23 16.00
CA ARG A 222 -4.28 -3.98 17.40
C ARG A 222 -4.02 -2.50 17.67
N ARG A 223 -3.61 -1.72 16.66
CA ARG A 223 -3.35 -0.28 16.78
C ARG A 223 -4.63 0.53 16.67
N ALA A 224 -5.59 0.08 15.85
CA ALA A 224 -6.88 0.73 15.70
C ALA A 224 -7.86 0.41 16.85
N ALA A 225 -7.80 -0.80 17.40
CA ALA A 225 -8.62 -1.26 18.52
C ALA A 225 -7.77 -1.97 19.61
N PRO A 226 -6.88 -1.25 20.32
CA PRO A 226 -6.06 -1.83 21.38
C PRO A 226 -6.86 -2.60 22.45
N SER A 227 -8.08 -2.16 22.76
CA SER A 227 -8.97 -2.80 23.74
C SER A 227 -9.32 -4.26 23.43
N LEU A 228 -9.17 -4.70 22.18
CA LEU A 228 -9.43 -6.08 21.79
C LEU A 228 -8.31 -7.07 22.17
N GLU A 229 -7.12 -6.57 22.50
CA GLU A 229 -5.96 -7.39 22.90
C GLU A 229 -5.73 -8.59 21.96
N LEU A 230 -5.80 -8.35 20.64
CA LEU A 230 -5.75 -9.41 19.64
C LEU A 230 -4.48 -10.26 19.79
N SER A 231 -4.64 -11.57 19.98
CA SER A 231 -3.51 -12.51 20.11
C SER A 231 -2.72 -12.64 18.81
N PRO A 232 -1.37 -12.76 18.85
CA PRO A 232 -0.57 -13.04 17.66
C PRO A 232 -0.68 -14.50 17.15
N ASP A 233 -1.35 -15.38 17.89
CA ASP A 233 -1.32 -16.83 17.66
C ASP A 233 -1.77 -17.25 16.24
N PHE A 234 -2.78 -16.56 15.67
CA PHE A 234 -3.27 -16.87 14.33
C PHE A 234 -2.22 -16.63 13.25
N HIS A 235 -1.56 -15.47 13.25
CA HIS A 235 -0.50 -15.17 12.27
C HIS A 235 0.78 -15.97 12.53
N ARG A 236 0.91 -16.55 13.73
CA ARG A 236 1.96 -17.52 14.09
C ARG A 236 1.60 -18.97 13.74
N GLY A 237 0.38 -19.23 13.24
CA GLY A 237 -0.05 -20.54 12.81
C GLY A 237 -0.23 -21.54 13.96
N VAL A 238 -0.50 -21.06 15.18
CA VAL A 238 -0.80 -21.92 16.33
C VAL A 238 -2.09 -22.71 16.04
N PRO A 239 -2.12 -24.03 16.25
CA PRO A 239 -3.33 -24.83 15.99
C PRO A 239 -4.51 -24.43 16.88
N GLY A 240 -5.73 -24.42 16.32
CA GLY A 240 -6.97 -24.17 17.08
C GLY A 240 -7.26 -22.69 17.40
N THR A 241 -6.50 -21.76 16.82
CA THR A 241 -6.69 -20.32 17.00
C THR A 241 -7.90 -19.79 16.26
N VAL A 242 -8.46 -18.69 16.76
CA VAL A 242 -9.49 -17.91 16.08
C VAL A 242 -8.83 -16.95 15.10
N ASP A 243 -9.43 -16.80 13.92
CA ASP A 243 -8.99 -15.82 12.92
C ASP A 243 -9.23 -14.38 13.38
N TYR A 244 -8.44 -13.43 12.88
CA TYR A 244 -8.77 -12.02 13.11
C TYR A 244 -10.09 -11.65 12.44
N PRO A 245 -10.99 -10.93 13.13
CA PRO A 245 -12.29 -10.55 12.61
C PRO A 245 -12.13 -9.74 11.33
N LEU A 246 -13.06 -9.90 10.38
CA LEU A 246 -13.00 -9.21 9.08
C LEU A 246 -12.87 -7.69 9.26
N TRP A 247 -13.58 -7.13 10.24
CA TRP A 247 -13.47 -5.73 10.68
C TRP A 247 -13.62 -5.61 12.20
N VAL A 248 -13.20 -4.47 12.74
CA VAL A 248 -13.35 -4.09 14.16
C VAL A 248 -13.88 -2.67 14.29
N GLU A 249 -14.56 -2.37 15.39
CA GLU A 249 -14.79 -0.98 15.79
C GLU A 249 -13.48 -0.45 16.40
N PRO A 250 -12.92 0.66 15.89
CA PRO A 250 -11.73 1.25 16.49
C PRO A 250 -12.07 1.87 17.84
N ASP A 251 -11.11 1.89 18.77
CA ASP A 251 -11.31 2.45 20.12
C ASP A 251 -11.59 3.97 20.05
N GLU A 252 -11.03 4.63 19.03
CA GLU A 252 -11.20 6.06 18.76
C GLU A 252 -11.47 6.31 17.28
N LYS A 253 -12.05 7.47 16.96
CA LYS A 253 -12.29 7.87 15.57
C LYS A 253 -10.97 8.08 14.83
N ILE A 254 -10.77 7.31 13.77
CA ILE A 254 -9.57 7.38 12.92
C ILE A 254 -9.51 8.70 12.13
N THR A 255 -8.45 9.46 12.35
CA THR A 255 -8.10 10.68 11.60
C THR A 255 -7.19 10.37 10.40
N LEU A 256 -6.94 11.37 9.53
CA LEU A 256 -5.98 11.20 8.43
C LEU A 256 -4.55 10.93 8.95
N ALA A 257 -4.15 11.56 10.06
CA ALA A 257 -2.84 11.33 10.68
C ALA A 257 -2.72 9.88 11.16
N ASP A 258 -3.75 9.34 11.81
CA ASP A 258 -3.78 7.95 12.24
C ASP A 258 -3.67 6.99 11.03
N VAL A 259 -4.36 7.29 9.92
CA VAL A 259 -4.22 6.48 8.69
C VAL A 259 -2.79 6.51 8.14
N ARG A 260 -2.16 7.69 8.09
CA ARG A 260 -0.75 7.82 7.66
C ARG A 260 0.16 6.97 8.55
N ASP A 261 -0.02 7.04 9.86
CA ASP A 261 0.82 6.31 10.81
C ASP A 261 0.57 4.79 10.81
N LEU A 262 -0.66 4.34 10.53
CA LEU A 262 -0.96 2.91 10.34
C LEU A 262 -0.28 2.35 9.09
N MET A 263 -0.12 3.16 8.04
CA MET A 263 0.57 2.77 6.81
C MET A 263 2.10 2.79 6.92
N ARG A 264 2.65 3.24 8.06
CA ARG A 264 4.09 3.36 8.35
C ARG A 264 4.57 2.30 9.34
N ASP A 265 3.91 1.16 9.40
CA ASP A 265 4.13 0.15 10.43
C ASP A 265 5.21 -0.88 10.04
N HIS A 266 6.15 -1.09 10.97
CA HIS A 266 7.11 -2.20 10.99
C HIS A 266 7.02 -3.01 12.29
N TYR A 267 5.82 -3.05 12.89
CA TYR A 267 5.53 -3.76 14.14
C TYR A 267 6.20 -3.17 15.38
N GLU A 268 6.50 -1.86 15.38
CA GLU A 268 7.19 -1.18 16.45
C GLU A 268 6.53 -1.44 17.83
N GLY A 269 7.36 -1.71 18.84
CA GLY A 269 6.92 -1.97 20.21
C GLY A 269 6.32 -3.36 20.45
N THR A 270 6.60 -4.33 19.58
CA THR A 270 6.15 -5.72 19.71
C THR A 270 7.33 -6.69 19.62
N ASP A 271 7.10 -7.98 19.92
CA ASP A 271 8.10 -9.04 19.70
C ASP A 271 8.49 -9.23 18.22
N PHE A 272 7.81 -8.54 17.30
CA PHE A 272 8.02 -8.63 15.85
C PHE A 272 8.58 -7.35 15.25
N ASP A 273 8.91 -6.37 16.11
CA ASP A 273 9.51 -5.10 15.73
C ASP A 273 10.76 -5.33 14.88
N MET A 274 10.72 -4.84 13.65
CA MET A 274 11.81 -5.08 12.69
C MET A 274 12.98 -4.10 12.86
N SER A 275 12.84 -3.06 13.69
CA SER A 275 13.90 -2.08 13.96
C SER A 275 14.88 -2.52 15.05
N VAL A 276 14.64 -3.66 15.70
CA VAL A 276 15.46 -4.17 16.79
C VAL A 276 16.13 -5.50 16.43
N GLY A 277 17.18 -5.85 17.17
CA GLY A 277 17.89 -7.12 17.02
C GLY A 277 19.03 -7.08 16.01
N VAL A 278 19.74 -8.21 15.92
CA VAL A 278 20.92 -8.34 15.04
C VAL A 278 20.56 -8.21 13.57
N ASP A 279 19.35 -8.59 13.20
CA ASP A 279 18.82 -8.53 11.84
C ASP A 279 18.45 -7.11 11.39
N ALA A 280 18.29 -6.17 12.33
CA ALA A 280 18.17 -4.73 12.03
C ALA A 280 19.53 -4.03 11.83
N GLY A 281 20.63 -4.76 12.01
CA GLY A 281 21.98 -4.22 11.90
C GLY A 281 22.33 -3.24 13.03
N PRO A 282 23.46 -2.51 12.91
CA PRO A 282 23.94 -1.64 13.97
C PRO A 282 23.06 -0.41 14.22
N PHE A 283 22.22 -0.02 13.26
CA PHE A 283 21.51 1.26 13.25
C PHE A 283 19.99 1.09 13.13
N GLY A 284 19.46 -0.09 13.46
CA GLY A 284 18.01 -0.32 13.60
C GLY A 284 17.21 -0.24 12.30
N ASN A 285 17.79 -0.65 11.17
CA ASN A 285 17.12 -0.61 9.87
C ASN A 285 16.02 -1.69 9.79
N PRO A 286 14.74 -1.33 9.56
CA PRO A 286 13.65 -2.30 9.52
C PRO A 286 13.57 -3.10 8.22
N ASN A 287 14.29 -2.70 7.17
CA ASN A 287 14.20 -3.37 5.89
C ASN A 287 14.82 -4.78 5.93
N ARG A 288 14.27 -5.71 5.14
CA ARG A 288 14.83 -7.06 4.91
C ARG A 288 14.89 -7.36 3.43
N TRP A 289 16.07 -7.71 2.94
CA TRP A 289 16.34 -7.87 1.51
C TRP A 289 15.84 -9.24 1.06
N ARG A 290 15.19 -9.29 -0.10
CA ARG A 290 14.73 -10.56 -0.67
C ARG A 290 15.95 -11.46 -1.02
N PRO A 291 15.81 -12.81 -0.95
CA PRO A 291 14.57 -13.57 -0.74
C PRO A 291 14.06 -13.53 0.70
N MET A 292 12.74 -13.54 0.86
CA MET A 292 12.12 -13.50 2.19
C MET A 292 12.23 -14.80 2.97
N GLY A 293 12.25 -15.94 2.28
CA GLY A 293 12.32 -17.26 2.89
C GLY A 293 13.63 -17.96 2.55
N TRP A 294 14.09 -18.79 3.48
CA TRP A 294 15.31 -19.60 3.33
C TRP A 294 15.20 -20.89 4.15
N GLU A 295 16.11 -21.82 3.91
CA GLU A 295 16.26 -23.03 4.73
C GLU A 295 17.53 -22.90 5.57
N GLN A 296 17.44 -23.23 6.85
CA GLN A 296 18.57 -23.23 7.77
C GLN A 296 18.47 -24.46 8.68
N ASP A 297 19.51 -25.30 8.69
CA ASP A 297 19.60 -26.49 9.57
C ASP A 297 18.37 -27.43 9.51
N GLY A 298 17.75 -27.55 8.34
CA GLY A 298 16.57 -28.40 8.11
C GLY A 298 15.24 -27.77 8.51
N ALA A 299 15.22 -26.48 8.86
CA ALA A 299 14.02 -25.71 9.15
C ALA A 299 13.78 -24.62 8.09
N SER A 300 12.51 -24.48 7.70
CA SER A 300 12.07 -23.40 6.82
C SER A 300 11.88 -22.11 7.62
N CYS A 301 12.53 -21.05 7.17
CA CYS A 301 12.56 -19.74 7.83
C CYS A 301 12.02 -18.65 6.91
N THR A 302 11.56 -17.55 7.50
CA THR A 302 11.13 -16.36 6.76
C THR A 302 11.30 -15.11 7.59
N TRP A 303 11.61 -14.00 6.93
CA TRP A 303 11.51 -12.66 7.51
C TRP A 303 10.04 -12.28 7.66
N GLU A 304 9.76 -11.35 8.58
CA GLU A 304 8.48 -10.65 8.60
C GLU A 304 8.31 -9.78 7.35
N ARG A 305 7.06 -9.62 6.90
CA ARG A 305 6.72 -8.61 5.89
C ARG A 305 6.01 -7.45 6.59
N PRO A 306 6.61 -6.26 6.69
CA PRO A 306 5.95 -5.09 7.25
C PRO A 306 4.88 -4.51 6.31
N ILE A 307 4.09 -3.57 6.82
CA ILE A 307 3.16 -2.77 6.00
C ILE A 307 3.98 -1.80 5.16
N SER A 308 4.89 -1.08 5.81
CA SER A 308 5.85 -0.17 5.17
C SER A 308 7.04 -0.93 4.65
N THR A 309 7.43 -0.74 3.38
CA THR A 309 8.54 -1.52 2.80
C THR A 309 9.20 -0.78 1.65
N GLN A 310 10.51 -1.01 1.51
CA GLN A 310 11.34 -0.55 0.38
C GLN A 310 10.91 -1.05 -1.00
N GLN A 311 9.86 -1.87 -1.08
CA GLN A 311 9.30 -2.39 -2.33
C GLN A 311 8.09 -1.59 -2.82
N THR A 312 7.58 -0.66 -2.04
CA THR A 312 6.44 0.17 -2.41
C THR A 312 6.82 1.05 -3.60
N GLY A 313 6.20 0.83 -4.76
CA GLY A 313 6.37 1.73 -5.90
C GLY A 313 5.66 3.05 -5.63
N TYR A 314 4.41 2.96 -5.22
CA TYR A 314 3.62 4.09 -4.72
C TYR A 314 2.62 3.63 -3.67
N SER A 315 2.11 4.58 -2.91
CA SER A 315 1.03 4.38 -1.97
C SER A 315 -0.02 5.47 -2.09
N MET A 316 -1.23 5.16 -1.63
CA MET A 316 -2.30 6.13 -1.61
C MET A 316 -3.15 6.05 -0.34
N ILE A 317 -3.74 7.18 0.02
CA ILE A 317 -4.85 7.28 0.98
C ILE A 317 -5.98 8.02 0.27
N ALA A 318 -7.05 7.31 -0.08
CA ALA A 318 -8.27 7.89 -0.60
C ALA A 318 -9.15 8.40 0.55
N GLN A 319 -9.43 9.70 0.54
CA GLN A 319 -10.33 10.36 1.46
C GLN A 319 -11.56 10.87 0.70
N CYS A 320 -12.70 10.20 0.87
CA CYS A 320 -13.98 10.59 0.29
C CYS A 320 -14.83 11.30 1.34
N ARG A 321 -15.46 12.42 0.99
CA ARG A 321 -16.15 13.31 1.94
C ARG A 321 -17.51 13.74 1.44
N ARG A 322 -18.55 13.19 2.08
CA ARG A 322 -19.96 13.39 1.71
C ARG A 322 -20.46 14.83 1.82
N GLY A 323 -19.84 15.65 2.69
CA GLY A 323 -20.28 17.01 2.97
C GLY A 323 -19.79 18.08 1.99
N LEU A 324 -19.04 17.69 0.95
CA LEU A 324 -18.40 18.59 -0.01
C LEU A 324 -18.76 18.17 -1.45
N PRO A 325 -18.78 19.10 -2.43
CA PRO A 325 -18.90 18.75 -3.85
C PRO A 325 -17.82 17.77 -4.26
N ASP A 326 -18.11 16.82 -5.16
CA ASP A 326 -17.20 15.69 -5.44
C ASP A 326 -15.77 16.10 -5.80
N MET A 327 -15.62 17.13 -6.63
CA MET A 327 -14.33 17.67 -7.03
C MET A 327 -13.46 18.17 -5.87
N ILE A 328 -14.06 18.53 -4.73
CA ILE A 328 -13.39 19.00 -3.51
C ILE A 328 -13.39 17.90 -2.44
N GLY A 329 -14.50 17.16 -2.32
CA GLY A 329 -14.69 16.13 -1.32
C GLY A 329 -13.73 14.96 -1.47
N GLY A 330 -13.44 14.56 -2.72
CA GLY A 330 -12.49 13.50 -3.01
C GLY A 330 -11.07 14.03 -2.97
N CYS A 331 -10.25 13.50 -2.07
CA CYS A 331 -8.82 13.80 -2.01
C CYS A 331 -8.03 12.49 -1.98
N LEU A 332 -7.25 12.25 -3.03
CA LEU A 332 -6.28 11.17 -3.12
C LEU A 332 -4.92 11.68 -2.64
N TRP A 333 -4.52 11.25 -1.47
CA TRP A 333 -3.20 11.52 -0.92
C TRP A 333 -2.22 10.53 -1.54
N TYR A 334 -1.31 10.98 -2.40
CA TYR A 334 -0.43 10.12 -3.20
C TYR A 334 1.03 10.24 -2.75
N GLY A 335 1.68 9.10 -2.52
CA GLY A 335 3.08 9.02 -2.11
C GLY A 335 3.84 8.06 -3.02
N VAL A 336 5.14 8.26 -3.17
CA VAL A 336 6.04 7.39 -3.93
C VAL A 336 7.07 6.76 -3.02
N ASP A 337 7.57 5.59 -3.39
CA ASP A 337 8.54 4.81 -2.60
C ASP A 337 8.00 4.40 -1.20
N ASP A 338 8.89 4.02 -0.28
CA ASP A 338 8.57 3.49 1.05
C ASP A 338 7.67 4.43 1.87
N THR A 339 6.56 3.91 2.40
CA THR A 339 5.57 4.71 3.15
C THR A 339 6.13 5.35 4.41
N TYR A 340 7.17 4.75 5.02
CA TYR A 340 7.83 5.32 6.20
C TYR A 340 8.51 6.64 5.90
N THR A 341 9.12 6.75 4.72
CA THR A 341 9.91 7.90 4.26
C THR A 341 9.24 8.66 3.13
N THR A 342 7.92 8.51 2.93
CA THR A 342 7.18 9.25 1.90
C THR A 342 6.41 10.44 2.47
N VAL A 343 6.09 11.42 1.63
CA VAL A 343 5.15 12.51 1.95
C VAL A 343 3.97 12.38 0.99
N TRP A 344 2.78 12.19 1.54
CA TRP A 344 1.59 12.09 0.69
C TRP A 344 1.11 13.48 0.24
N ILE A 345 1.15 13.74 -1.06
CA ILE A 345 0.67 14.98 -1.66
C ILE A 345 -0.84 14.91 -1.96
N PRO A 346 -1.61 16.00 -1.76
CA PRO A 346 -3.05 16.00 -2.01
C PRO A 346 -3.37 16.17 -3.50
N LEU A 347 -4.07 15.20 -4.07
CA LEU A 347 -4.66 15.26 -5.41
C LEU A 347 -6.19 15.23 -5.29
N TYR A 348 -6.85 16.37 -5.49
CA TYR A 348 -8.30 16.44 -5.45
C TYR A 348 -8.94 15.78 -6.67
N ALA A 349 -10.13 15.19 -6.52
CA ALA A 349 -10.83 14.51 -7.61
C ALA A 349 -11.09 15.42 -8.83
N GLY A 350 -11.21 16.75 -8.60
CA GLY A 350 -11.42 17.75 -9.66
C GLY A 350 -10.17 18.25 -10.37
N VAL A 351 -8.98 17.70 -10.12
CA VAL A 351 -7.76 18.22 -10.77
C VAL A 351 -7.72 17.90 -12.27
N ALA A 352 -7.29 18.88 -13.06
CA ALA A 352 -7.08 18.78 -14.50
C ALA A 352 -5.63 18.43 -14.87
N GLY A 353 -4.71 18.44 -13.90
CA GLY A 353 -3.28 18.20 -14.09
C GLY A 353 -2.63 17.58 -12.85
N ILE A 354 -1.41 17.08 -13.04
CA ILE A 354 -0.60 16.40 -12.03
C ILE A 354 0.83 16.96 -12.05
N PRO A 355 1.58 16.91 -10.93
CA PRO A 355 2.97 17.35 -10.91
C PRO A 355 3.84 16.51 -11.86
N ALA A 356 4.64 17.18 -12.67
CA ALA A 356 5.45 16.56 -13.72
C ALA A 356 6.54 15.65 -13.12
N SER A 357 7.11 16.03 -11.97
CA SER A 357 8.12 15.21 -11.27
C SER A 357 7.59 13.84 -10.83
N PHE A 358 6.28 13.70 -10.60
CA PHE A 358 5.64 12.41 -10.24
C PHE A 358 5.18 11.59 -11.45
N ALA A 359 5.26 12.17 -12.65
CA ALA A 359 4.80 11.54 -13.89
C ALA A 359 5.97 11.14 -14.82
N THR A 360 7.20 11.14 -14.31
CA THR A 360 8.42 10.90 -15.10
C THR A 360 9.40 9.96 -14.41
N GLY A 361 10.24 9.30 -15.21
CA GLY A 361 11.27 8.36 -14.80
C GLY A 361 11.07 6.96 -15.36
N SER A 362 12.06 6.10 -15.10
CA SER A 362 12.03 4.67 -15.40
C SER A 362 12.96 3.93 -14.43
N LEU A 363 12.82 2.61 -14.29
CA LEU A 363 13.79 1.83 -13.52
C LEU A 363 15.15 1.69 -14.22
N ASP A 364 15.20 1.91 -15.54
CA ASP A 364 16.41 1.70 -16.35
C ASP A 364 17.47 2.80 -16.15
N ALA A 365 17.07 3.98 -15.67
CA ALA A 365 17.96 5.11 -15.47
C ALA A 365 17.52 6.00 -14.31
N PHE A 366 18.47 6.30 -13.42
CA PHE A 366 18.29 7.31 -12.38
C PHE A 366 18.04 8.69 -13.00
N SER A 367 17.12 9.45 -12.40
CA SER A 367 16.80 10.82 -12.83
C SER A 367 16.62 11.75 -11.64
N TRP A 368 17.30 12.89 -11.69
CA TRP A 368 17.13 13.98 -10.72
C TRP A 368 15.80 14.72 -10.85
N ASP A 369 15.03 14.46 -11.91
CA ASP A 369 13.73 15.08 -12.20
C ASP A 369 12.55 14.15 -11.83
N SER A 370 12.85 12.92 -11.41
CA SER A 370 11.84 11.93 -11.01
C SER A 370 11.67 11.92 -9.49
N ALA A 371 10.46 12.24 -9.02
CA ALA A 371 10.12 12.20 -7.60
C ALA A 371 10.39 10.81 -7.03
N TRP A 372 9.99 9.74 -7.74
CA TRP A 372 10.24 8.36 -7.30
C TRP A 372 11.73 8.11 -7.01
N TRP A 373 12.64 8.50 -7.92
CA TRP A 373 14.08 8.32 -7.72
C TRP A 373 14.64 9.15 -6.57
N ILE A 374 14.13 10.36 -6.35
CA ILE A 374 14.59 11.20 -5.24
C ILE A 374 14.11 10.68 -3.88
N PHE A 375 12.87 10.21 -3.79
CA PHE A 375 12.36 9.54 -2.59
C PHE A 375 13.12 8.25 -2.32
N ASN A 376 13.32 7.42 -3.35
CA ASN A 376 14.11 6.19 -3.26
C ASN A 376 15.56 6.45 -2.84
N LEU A 377 16.21 7.49 -3.36
CA LEU A 377 17.56 7.89 -2.96
C LEU A 377 17.63 8.20 -1.46
N VAL A 378 16.69 9.01 -0.95
CA VAL A 378 16.63 9.36 0.48
C VAL A 378 16.44 8.11 1.34
N ALA A 379 15.47 7.25 1.00
CA ALA A 379 15.17 6.04 1.74
C ALA A 379 16.35 5.05 1.75
N ASN A 380 16.99 4.84 0.60
CA ASN A 380 18.11 3.91 0.47
C ASN A 380 19.39 4.45 1.12
N TYR A 381 19.65 5.75 1.02
CA TYR A 381 20.82 6.35 1.66
C TYR A 381 20.72 6.27 3.19
N ALA A 382 19.51 6.46 3.74
CA ALA A 382 19.24 6.31 5.17
C ALA A 382 19.63 4.93 5.72
N CYS A 383 19.54 3.87 4.91
CA CYS A 383 19.89 2.52 5.34
C CYS A 383 21.33 2.35 5.86
N LEU A 384 22.25 3.26 5.51
CA LEU A 384 23.64 3.25 5.97
C LEU A 384 23.76 3.57 7.47
N LYS A 385 22.89 4.43 7.99
CA LYS A 385 22.92 4.93 9.37
C LYS A 385 21.50 5.33 9.84
N TYR A 386 20.61 4.34 9.77
CA TYR A 386 19.16 4.53 9.77
C TYR A 386 18.64 5.30 10.98
N ASP A 387 18.95 4.88 12.20
CA ASP A 387 18.57 5.55 13.46
C ASP A 387 18.97 7.04 13.57
N TYR A 388 19.99 7.50 12.83
CA TYR A 388 20.33 8.93 12.76
C TYR A 388 19.58 9.63 11.64
N MET A 389 19.66 9.09 10.41
CA MET A 389 19.10 9.78 9.24
C MET A 389 17.58 9.81 9.27
N ILE A 390 16.95 8.83 9.90
CA ILE A 390 15.49 8.74 9.95
C ILE A 390 14.87 9.87 10.77
N GLU A 391 15.55 10.36 11.81
CA GLU A 391 15.09 11.49 12.61
C GLU A 391 15.01 12.77 11.77
N ASP A 392 16.04 13.04 10.95
CA ASP A 392 16.06 14.18 10.04
C ASP A 392 14.99 14.04 8.94
N ILE A 393 14.84 12.84 8.37
CA ILE A 393 13.81 12.56 7.36
C ILE A 393 12.41 12.80 7.94
N ARG A 394 12.13 12.25 9.13
CA ARG A 394 10.84 12.41 9.80
C ARG A 394 10.59 13.86 10.21
N ALA A 395 11.62 14.62 10.56
CA ALA A 395 11.47 16.05 10.85
C ALA A 395 10.97 16.84 9.63
N VAL A 396 11.59 16.64 8.45
CA VAL A 396 11.16 17.29 7.21
C VAL A 396 9.80 16.77 6.73
N GLN A 397 9.54 15.47 6.89
CA GLN A 397 8.25 14.89 6.57
C GLN A 397 7.13 15.51 7.40
N ARG A 398 7.32 15.65 8.73
CA ARG A 398 6.36 16.34 9.62
C ARG A 398 6.16 17.80 9.23
N GLU A 399 7.26 18.53 8.98
CA GLU A 399 7.19 19.93 8.51
C GLU A 399 6.26 20.07 7.28
N LEU A 400 6.42 19.18 6.30
CA LEU A 400 5.63 19.19 5.09
C LEU A 400 4.17 18.77 5.35
N GLU A 401 3.95 17.65 6.04
CA GLU A 401 2.60 17.11 6.30
C GLU A 401 1.76 18.03 7.18
N ASP A 402 2.35 18.59 8.24
CA ASP A 402 1.67 19.54 9.13
C ASP A 402 1.30 20.83 8.37
N GLY A 403 2.18 21.30 7.49
CA GLY A 403 1.91 22.44 6.62
C GLY A 403 0.74 22.19 5.66
N LEU A 404 0.64 20.99 5.09
CA LEU A 404 -0.48 20.59 4.23
C LEU A 404 -1.80 20.54 5.01
N ASP A 405 -1.77 19.95 6.20
CA ASP A 405 -2.97 19.81 7.03
C ASP A 405 -3.45 21.16 7.56
N ALA A 406 -2.54 22.07 7.92
CA ALA A 406 -2.85 23.43 8.34
C ALA A 406 -3.45 24.29 7.20
N MET A 407 -2.97 24.13 5.97
CA MET A 407 -3.45 24.89 4.81
C MET A 407 -4.78 24.37 4.25
N ARG A 408 -5.09 23.10 4.45
CA ARG A 408 -6.26 22.43 3.84
C ARG A 408 -7.59 23.19 4.04
N PRO A 409 -7.97 23.68 5.24
CA PRO A 409 -9.24 24.38 5.42
C PRO A 409 -9.37 25.64 4.55
N ALA A 410 -8.29 26.43 4.41
CA ALA A 410 -8.30 27.65 3.61
C ALA A 410 -8.36 27.35 2.11
N VAL A 411 -7.66 26.30 1.66
CA VAL A 411 -7.71 25.82 0.28
C VAL A 411 -9.14 25.39 -0.08
N GLU A 412 -9.76 24.58 0.78
CA GLU A 412 -11.11 24.06 0.53
C GLU A 412 -12.18 25.14 0.61
N GLN A 413 -12.07 26.08 1.54
CA GLN A 413 -12.98 27.23 1.61
C GLN A 413 -12.90 28.08 0.33
N THR A 414 -11.69 28.30 -0.18
CA THR A 414 -11.48 29.02 -1.45
C THR A 414 -12.08 28.25 -2.62
N ALA A 415 -11.83 26.94 -2.70
CA ALA A 415 -12.37 26.09 -3.74
C ALA A 415 -13.91 26.03 -3.71
N LEU A 416 -14.52 25.97 -2.52
CA LEU A 416 -15.98 26.01 -2.36
C LEU A 416 -16.58 27.31 -2.88
N ARG A 417 -15.97 28.46 -2.56
CA ARG A 417 -16.42 29.76 -3.06
C ARG A 417 -16.32 29.83 -4.58
N LEU A 418 -15.18 29.43 -5.15
CA LEU A 418 -15.00 29.38 -6.60
C LEU A 418 -15.98 28.42 -7.26
N HIS A 419 -16.25 27.26 -6.66
CA HIS A 419 -17.15 26.25 -7.21
C HIS A 419 -18.59 26.75 -7.30
N ALA A 420 -19.02 27.55 -6.33
CA ALA A 420 -20.34 28.17 -6.34
C ALA A 420 -20.50 29.24 -7.44
N GLU A 421 -19.41 29.88 -7.84
CA GLU A 421 -19.38 30.89 -8.92
C GLU A 421 -19.21 30.23 -10.29
N ASP A 422 -18.20 29.38 -10.44
CA ASP A 422 -17.84 28.64 -11.65
C ASP A 422 -17.01 27.38 -11.29
N PRO A 423 -17.56 26.16 -11.47
CA PRO A 423 -16.83 24.91 -11.23
C PRO A 423 -15.49 24.80 -11.96
N ALA A 424 -15.34 25.39 -13.16
CA ALA A 424 -14.08 25.35 -13.91
C ALA A 424 -12.98 26.16 -13.19
N SER A 425 -13.33 27.30 -12.61
CA SER A 425 -12.41 28.11 -11.80
C SER A 425 -11.95 27.37 -10.54
N ALA A 426 -12.84 26.61 -9.88
CA ALA A 426 -12.44 25.76 -8.75
C ALA A 426 -11.49 24.63 -9.18
N ALA A 427 -11.76 23.96 -10.31
CA ALA A 427 -10.88 22.93 -10.86
C ALA A 427 -9.49 23.49 -11.19
N ALA A 428 -9.41 24.67 -11.83
CA ALA A 428 -8.14 25.33 -12.14
C ALA A 428 -7.35 25.71 -10.87
N TYR A 429 -8.04 26.22 -9.85
CA TYR A 429 -7.44 26.53 -8.55
C TYR A 429 -6.88 25.28 -7.85
N LEU A 430 -7.69 24.21 -7.73
CA LEU A 430 -7.26 22.95 -7.12
C LEU A 430 -6.11 22.30 -7.89
N THR A 431 -6.14 22.39 -9.23
CA THR A 431 -5.05 21.90 -10.08
C THR A 431 -3.75 22.65 -9.79
N THR A 432 -3.82 23.98 -9.75
CA THR A 432 -2.65 24.82 -9.45
C THR A 432 -2.10 24.50 -8.05
N TYR A 433 -2.99 24.36 -7.07
CA TYR A 433 -2.60 23.99 -5.70
C TYR A 433 -1.92 22.61 -5.65
N ALA A 434 -2.53 21.57 -6.24
CA ALA A 434 -2.01 20.20 -6.20
C ALA A 434 -0.66 20.10 -6.92
N VAL A 435 -0.55 20.65 -8.13
CA VAL A 435 0.69 20.65 -8.93
C VAL A 435 1.80 21.40 -8.20
N SER A 436 1.55 22.64 -7.77
CA SER A 436 2.57 23.44 -7.08
C SER A 436 2.99 22.81 -5.76
N THR A 437 2.07 22.16 -5.05
CA THR A 437 2.37 21.43 -3.82
C THR A 437 3.26 20.23 -4.08
N GLY A 438 2.93 19.41 -5.09
CA GLY A 438 3.76 18.28 -5.50
C GLY A 438 5.19 18.70 -5.84
N GLU A 439 5.34 19.75 -6.65
CA GLU A 439 6.67 20.24 -7.04
C GLU A 439 7.46 20.85 -5.87
N ARG A 440 6.80 21.51 -4.92
CA ARG A 440 7.46 22.00 -3.69
C ARG A 440 7.95 20.87 -2.82
N VAL A 441 7.12 19.84 -2.59
CA VAL A 441 7.50 18.65 -1.81
C VAL A 441 8.68 17.97 -2.47
N PHE A 442 8.63 17.75 -3.78
CA PHE A 442 9.74 17.20 -4.56
C PHE A 442 11.03 18.00 -4.40
N ALA A 443 10.97 19.33 -4.56
CA ALA A 443 12.13 20.20 -4.39
C ALA A 443 12.73 20.13 -2.97
N ARG A 444 11.88 20.13 -1.94
CA ARG A 444 12.33 20.00 -0.54
C ARG A 444 12.97 18.64 -0.27
N TRP A 445 12.40 17.57 -0.83
CA TRP A 445 12.93 16.21 -0.70
C TRP A 445 14.28 16.05 -1.41
N ARG A 446 14.46 16.70 -2.56
CA ARG A 446 15.74 16.75 -3.28
C ARG A 446 16.81 17.51 -2.48
N ALA A 447 16.44 18.60 -1.82
CA ALA A 447 17.34 19.32 -0.91
C ALA A 447 17.74 18.45 0.29
N LEU A 448 16.77 17.72 0.87
CA LEU A 448 17.01 16.78 1.96
C LEU A 448 18.01 15.69 1.56
N ALA A 449 17.94 15.15 0.34
CA ALA A 449 18.94 14.20 -0.14
C ALA A 449 20.37 14.77 -0.06
N GLY A 450 20.56 16.03 -0.46
CA GLY A 450 21.85 16.71 -0.34
C GLY A 450 22.27 16.98 1.11
N GLU A 451 21.31 17.35 1.97
CA GLU A 451 21.54 17.55 3.41
C GLU A 451 22.03 16.25 4.07
N LEU A 452 21.35 15.12 3.83
CA LEU A 452 21.74 13.81 4.38
C LEU A 452 23.12 13.37 3.90
N ILE A 453 23.40 13.50 2.59
CA ILE A 453 24.71 13.15 2.03
C ILE A 453 25.83 13.97 2.69
N THR A 454 25.64 15.27 2.83
CA THR A 454 26.68 16.13 3.38
C THR A 454 26.84 15.92 4.89
N ARG A 455 25.73 15.68 5.62
CA ARG A 455 25.72 15.50 7.06
C ARG A 455 26.31 14.16 7.51
N TYR A 456 26.06 13.09 6.75
CA TYR A 456 26.38 11.72 7.15
C TYR A 456 27.45 11.03 6.30
N ASN A 457 28.18 11.78 5.48
CA ASN A 457 29.21 11.24 4.59
C ASN A 457 30.23 10.38 5.36
N ASP A 458 30.58 9.22 4.79
CA ASP A 458 31.57 8.27 5.31
C ASP A 458 31.35 7.82 6.77
N GLY A 459 30.10 7.88 7.26
CA GLY A 459 29.72 7.43 8.61
C GLY A 459 29.93 8.45 9.72
N TYR A 460 30.46 9.64 9.41
CA TYR A 460 30.52 10.77 10.32
C TYR A 460 29.12 11.33 10.60
N VAL A 461 28.99 12.11 11.67
CA VAL A 461 27.84 12.98 11.89
C VAL A 461 28.35 14.41 11.93
N ARG A 462 27.89 15.25 10.99
CA ARG A 462 28.26 16.66 10.98
C ARG A 462 27.27 17.52 11.76
N THR A 463 27.79 18.28 12.71
CA THR A 463 27.05 19.29 13.49
C THR A 463 27.86 20.59 13.47
N ASP A 464 27.22 21.71 13.12
CA ASP A 464 27.85 23.04 13.06
C ASP A 464 29.18 23.09 12.28
N GLY A 465 29.29 22.29 11.21
CA GLY A 465 30.47 22.23 10.34
C GLY A 465 31.60 21.31 10.83
N HIS A 466 31.48 20.74 12.05
CA HIS A 466 32.41 19.77 12.60
C HIS A 466 31.95 18.34 12.30
N ALA A 467 32.88 17.44 11.96
CA ALA A 467 32.60 16.02 11.76
C ALA A 467 32.90 15.25 13.04
N GLU A 468 31.93 14.47 13.52
CA GLU A 468 32.04 13.66 14.73
C GLU A 468 32.11 12.16 14.40
N GLU A 469 33.02 11.47 15.06
CA GLU A 469 33.17 10.01 15.01
C GLU A 469 32.29 9.35 16.06
N VAL A 470 31.05 9.05 15.67
CA VAL A 470 30.09 8.43 16.59
C VAL A 470 30.26 6.90 16.71
N GLY A 471 30.96 6.28 15.73
CA GLY A 471 31.22 4.85 15.70
C GLY A 471 29.97 3.96 15.66
N TYR A 472 30.12 2.70 16.10
CA TYR A 472 29.04 1.73 16.22
C TYR A 472 28.45 1.70 17.64
N PRO A 473 27.13 1.47 17.81
CA PRO A 473 26.52 1.38 19.12
C PRO A 473 27.15 0.29 20.00
N GLU A 474 27.14 0.50 21.31
CA GLU A 474 27.77 -0.43 22.25
C GLU A 474 27.18 -1.84 22.17
N ALA A 475 25.86 -1.97 22.05
CA ALA A 475 25.19 -3.27 21.91
C ALA A 475 25.74 -4.06 20.70
N TRP A 476 25.88 -3.40 19.55
CA TRP A 476 26.47 -4.00 18.35
C TRP A 476 27.93 -4.41 18.57
N ARG A 477 28.74 -3.54 19.19
CA ARG A 477 30.15 -3.87 19.51
C ARG A 477 30.27 -5.08 20.46
N ARG A 478 29.35 -5.21 21.43
CA ARG A 478 29.28 -6.39 22.31
C ARG A 478 28.96 -7.66 21.53
N ASP A 479 28.03 -7.61 20.58
CA ASP A 479 27.73 -8.75 19.72
C ASP A 479 28.90 -9.12 18.79
N VAL A 480 29.58 -8.13 18.22
CA VAL A 480 30.80 -8.35 17.43
C VAL A 480 31.86 -9.07 18.27
N LEU A 481 32.08 -8.65 19.52
CA LEU A 481 32.99 -9.34 20.43
C LEU A 481 32.48 -10.72 20.85
N ARG A 482 31.17 -10.91 21.04
CA ARG A 482 30.60 -12.24 21.34
C ARG A 482 30.86 -13.23 20.22
N LEU A 483 30.72 -12.80 18.97
CA LEU A 483 30.97 -13.64 17.79
C LEU A 483 32.46 -13.84 17.52
N ARG A 484 33.31 -12.86 17.87
CA ARG A 484 34.76 -12.88 17.61
C ARG A 484 35.58 -12.35 18.81
N PRO A 485 35.62 -13.10 19.93
CA PRO A 485 36.09 -12.59 21.22
C PRO A 485 37.55 -12.14 21.26
N GLU A 486 38.42 -12.80 20.50
CA GLU A 486 39.85 -12.50 20.53
C GLU A 486 40.32 -11.64 19.35
N GLN A 487 39.52 -11.48 18.29
CA GLN A 487 39.97 -10.81 17.07
C GLN A 487 40.24 -9.31 17.28
N PHE A 488 39.44 -8.64 18.12
CA PHE A 488 39.45 -7.17 18.26
C PHE A 488 40.02 -6.69 19.59
N ARG A 489 40.49 -7.60 20.46
CA ARG A 489 41.12 -7.24 21.73
C ARG A 489 42.56 -6.82 21.49
N LEU A 490 42.91 -5.63 21.93
CA LEU A 490 44.31 -5.18 21.94
C LEU A 490 45.07 -5.89 23.07
N PRO A 491 46.37 -6.20 22.88
CA PRO A 491 47.25 -6.59 23.99
C PRO A 491 47.28 -5.51 25.06
N ALA A 492 47.54 -5.90 26.31
CA ALA A 492 47.75 -4.92 27.39
C ALA A 492 48.90 -3.97 27.03
N GLU A 493 48.67 -2.67 27.20
CA GLU A 493 49.71 -1.65 27.01
C GLU A 493 50.89 -1.94 27.95
N GLN A 494 52.11 -1.81 27.41
CA GLN A 494 53.32 -1.90 28.21
C GLN A 494 53.61 -0.54 28.85
N PRO A 495 54.07 -0.46 30.11
CA PRO A 495 54.23 0.79 30.86
C PRO A 495 55.10 1.86 30.17
N ASP A 496 56.00 1.45 29.26
CA ASP A 496 56.97 2.32 28.59
C ASP A 496 56.62 2.60 27.11
N SER A 497 55.42 2.23 26.63
CA SER A 497 55.04 2.55 25.25
C SER A 497 54.69 4.04 25.11
N LEU A 498 55.42 4.74 24.24
CA LEU A 498 55.10 6.10 23.82
C LEU A 498 53.68 6.13 23.27
N GLN A 499 52.76 6.86 23.92
CA GLN A 499 51.50 7.26 23.32
C GLN A 499 51.81 8.10 22.09
N THR A 500 51.75 7.48 20.92
CA THR A 500 51.58 8.23 19.68
C THR A 500 50.10 8.45 19.54
N ASP A 501 49.60 9.60 20.00
CA ASP A 501 48.31 10.12 19.57
C ASP A 501 48.40 10.29 18.05
N LEU A 502 48.05 9.23 17.33
CA LEU A 502 47.88 9.33 15.89
C LEU A 502 46.62 10.17 15.68
N PRO A 503 46.67 11.18 14.78
CA PRO A 503 45.61 12.19 14.65
C PRO A 503 44.39 11.68 13.86
N TYR A 504 44.13 10.37 13.91
CA TYR A 504 43.09 9.72 13.12
C TYR A 504 41.91 9.33 13.98
#